data_AF-A0A183ESE2-F1
#
_entry.id   AF-A0A183ESE2-F1
#
_cell.length_a   1.000
_cell.length_b   1.000
_cell.length_c   1.000
_cell.angle_alpha   90.00
_cell.angle_beta   90.00
_cell.angle_gamma   90.00
#
_symmetry.space_group_name_H-M   'P 1'
#
loop_
_entity.id
_entity.type
_entity.pdbx_description
1 polymer ?
#
loop_
_entity_poly.entity_id
_entity_poly.type
_entity_poly.pdbx_seq_one_letter_code
_entity_poly.pdbx_strand_id
1 'polypeptide(L)'
;MEWCTVNYVQQRVLNTVFNIRKQLREICSKKSMGLFMNACEYDKSLGRYRLLISPHTSLKIHPSSCLAREDRPTAFVFTELVQTNELYAR
;
A
#
# COMPACT_ATOMS: atom_id res chain seq x y z
N MET A 1 6.00 -10.51 31.02
CA MET A 1 5.84 -9.36 31.95
C MET A 1 7.13 -9.04 32.69
N GLU A 2 7.96 -10.03 33.03
CA GLU A 2 9.26 -9.84 33.71
C GLU A 2 10.33 -9.08 32.88
N TRP A 3 10.34 -9.27 31.55
CA TRP A 3 11.28 -8.59 30.65
C TRP A 3 11.21 -7.05 30.71
N CYS A 4 10.00 -6.48 30.86
CA CYS A 4 9.83 -5.03 30.94
C CYS A 4 10.56 -4.44 32.15
N THR A 5 10.48 -5.13 33.30
CA THR A 5 11.14 -4.74 34.54
C THR A 5 12.66 -4.86 34.43
N VAL A 6 13.16 -5.94 33.81
CA VAL A 6 14.60 -6.17 33.60
C VAL A 6 15.22 -5.18 32.62
N ASN A 7 14.43 -4.64 31.68
CA ASN A 7 14.90 -3.72 30.64
C ASN A 7 14.50 -2.26 30.90
N TYR A 8 14.00 -1.94 32.10
CA TYR A 8 13.55 -0.58 32.47
C TYR A 8 12.52 0.01 31.49
N VAL A 9 11.72 -0.85 30.84
CA VAL A 9 10.68 -0.44 29.88
C VAL A 9 9.34 -0.36 30.60
N GLN A 10 8.64 0.76 30.42
CA GLN A 10 7.30 0.92 30.98
C GLN A 10 6.31 -0.01 30.27
N GLN A 11 5.82 -1.01 31.01
CA GLN A 11 4.90 -2.02 30.50
C GLN A 11 3.64 -1.42 29.85
N ARG A 12 3.09 -0.34 30.42
CA ARG A 12 1.90 0.32 29.87
C ARG A 12 2.17 0.89 28.47
N VAL A 13 3.32 1.52 28.27
CA VAL A 13 3.74 2.06 26.97
C VAL A 13 3.96 0.91 25.97
N LEU A 14 4.63 -0.16 26.40
CA LEU A 14 4.90 -1.31 25.54
C LEU A 14 3.60 -2.02 25.11
N ASN A 15 2.63 -2.17 26.02
CA ASN A 15 1.30 -2.69 25.70
C ASN A 15 0.56 -1.79 24.70
N THR A 16 0.63 -0.47 24.86
CA THR A 16 0.07 0.47 23.88
C THR A 16 0.72 0.30 22.51
N VAL A 17 2.05 0.16 22.44
CA VAL A 17 2.78 -0.09 21.18
C VAL A 17 2.33 -1.41 20.54
N PHE A 18 2.18 -2.48 21.32
CA PHE A 18 1.69 -3.76 20.78
C PHE A 18 0.25 -3.67 20.27
N ASN A 19 -0.63 -2.96 20.99
CA ASN A 19 -2.01 -2.75 20.57
C ASN A 19 -2.09 -1.93 19.27
N ILE A 20 -1.31 -0.85 19.16
CA ILE A 20 -1.22 -0.04 17.93
C ILE A 20 -0.69 -0.89 16.77
N ARG A 21 0.37 -1.66 16.98
CA ARG A 21 0.94 -2.54 15.94
C ARG A 21 -0.06 -3.61 15.49
N LYS A 22 -0.82 -4.20 16.42
CA LYS A 22 -1.88 -5.17 16.12
C LYS A 22 -2.99 -4.52 15.31
N GLN A 23 -3.46 -3.35 15.74
CA GLN A 23 -4.49 -2.58 15.06
C GLN A 23 -4.07 -2.21 13.62
N LEU A 24 -2.86 -1.69 13.44
CA LEU A 24 -2.32 -1.38 12.10
C LEU A 24 -2.20 -2.62 11.23
N ARG A 25 -1.73 -3.75 11.78
CA ARG A 25 -1.67 -5.02 11.04
C ARG A 25 -3.04 -5.51 10.61
N GLU A 26 -4.05 -5.44 11.49
CA GLU A 26 -5.42 -5.81 11.17
C GLU A 26 -6.03 -4.87 10.12
N ILE A 27 -5.80 -3.56 10.21
CA ILE A 27 -6.24 -2.59 9.21
C ILE A 27 -5.59 -2.89 7.86
N CYS A 28 -4.27 -3.12 7.83
CA CYS A 28 -3.55 -3.47 6.61
C CYS A 28 -4.05 -4.80 6.01
N SER A 29 -4.29 -5.83 6.83
CA SER A 29 -4.80 -7.12 6.38
C SER A 29 -6.24 -7.03 5.85
N LYS A 30 -7.11 -6.25 6.52
CA LYS A 30 -8.50 -6.05 6.08
C LYS A 30 -8.56 -5.19 4.81
N LYS A 31 -7.73 -4.15 4.71
CA LYS A 31 -7.68 -3.28 3.52
C LYS A 31 -6.99 -3.96 2.35
N SER A 32 -5.91 -4.71 2.55
CA SER A 32 -5.23 -5.40 1.44
C SER A 32 -6.14 -6.45 0.77
N MET A 33 -7.01 -7.13 1.54
CA MET A 33 -8.03 -8.02 0.98
C MET A 33 -9.13 -7.29 0.19
N GLY A 34 -9.34 -5.99 0.41
CA GLY A 34 -10.28 -5.17 -0.39
C GLY A 34 -9.61 -4.50 -1.60
N LEU A 35 -8.29 -4.35 -1.56
CA LEU A 35 -7.52 -3.63 -2.59
C LEU A 35 -6.96 -4.56 -3.68
N PHE A 36 -7.26 -5.86 -3.68
CA PHE A 36 -6.87 -6.74 -4.80
C PHE A 36 -7.43 -6.27 -6.15
N MET A 37 -8.60 -5.62 -6.11
CA MET A 37 -9.23 -4.96 -7.27
C MET A 37 -8.42 -3.74 -7.74
N ASN A 38 -7.67 -3.15 -6.82
CA ASN A 38 -6.83 -1.97 -7.01
C ASN A 38 -5.35 -2.36 -7.16
N ALA A 39 -5.11 -3.50 -7.82
CA ALA A 39 -3.79 -3.95 -8.20
C ALA A 39 -3.57 -3.75 -9.70
N CYS A 40 -2.34 -3.41 -10.07
CA CYS A 40 -1.96 -3.22 -11.46
C CYS A 40 -0.56 -3.77 -11.74
N GLU A 41 -0.33 -4.15 -13.00
CA GLU A 41 0.95 -4.63 -13.51
C GLU A 41 1.49 -3.69 -14.57
N TYR A 42 2.82 -3.60 -14.68
CA TYR A 42 3.47 -2.79 -15.70
C TYR A 42 3.51 -3.55 -17.02
N ASP A 43 2.85 -2.97 -18.03
CA ASP A 43 2.93 -3.45 -19.40
C ASP A 43 4.08 -2.75 -20.14
N LYS A 44 5.14 -3.50 -20.43
CA LYS A 44 6.32 -3.01 -21.15
C LYS A 44 6.02 -2.62 -22.60
N SER A 45 5.03 -3.23 -23.24
CA SER A 45 4.67 -2.94 -24.63
C SER A 45 3.92 -1.61 -24.76
N LEU A 46 3.08 -1.30 -23.77
CA LEU A 46 2.29 -0.07 -23.71
C LEU A 46 2.99 1.07 -22.95
N GLY A 47 4.02 0.76 -22.16
CA GLY A 47 4.69 1.71 -21.27
C GLY A 47 3.79 2.25 -20.16
N ARG A 48 2.76 1.49 -19.77
CA ARG A 48 1.71 1.89 -18.81
C ARG A 48 1.37 0.74 -17.87
N TYR A 49 0.71 1.07 -16.76
CA TYR A 49 0.16 0.06 -15.88
C TYR A 49 -1.23 -0.37 -16.35
N ARG A 50 -1.55 -1.67 -16.24
CA ARG A 50 -2.88 -2.23 -16.51
C ARG A 50 -3.48 -2.76 -15.23
N LEU A 51 -4.78 -2.53 -15.03
CA LEU A 51 -5.50 -3.14 -13.90
C LEU A 51 -5.54 -4.66 -14.06
N LEU A 52 -5.33 -5.39 -12.97
CA LEU A 52 -5.44 -6.85 -12.98
C LEU A 52 -6.87 -7.32 -13.23
N ILE A 53 -7.87 -6.61 -12.71
CA ILE A 53 -9.28 -6.94 -12.91
C ILE A 53 -9.81 -6.54 -14.30
N SER A 54 -9.28 -5.46 -14.86
CA SER A 54 -9.71 -4.95 -16.17
C SER A 54 -8.48 -4.61 -17.00
N PRO A 55 -7.91 -5.61 -17.70
CA PRO A 55 -6.69 -5.42 -18.48
C PRO A 55 -6.81 -4.33 -19.56
N HIS A 56 -8.01 -4.03 -20.02
CA HIS A 56 -8.25 -2.94 -20.99
C HIS A 56 -8.06 -1.55 -20.38
N THR A 57 -8.05 -1.44 -19.05
CA THR A 57 -7.90 -0.17 -18.34
C THR A 57 -6.42 0.11 -18.07
N SER A 58 -5.90 1.15 -18.71
CA SER A 58 -4.50 1.59 -18.54
C SER A 58 -4.40 2.86 -17.69
N LEU A 59 -3.37 2.92 -16.84
CA LEU A 59 -3.16 3.99 -15.86
C LEU A 59 -1.68 4.31 -15.64
N LYS A 60 -1.42 5.39 -14.92
CA LYS A 60 -0.08 5.82 -14.49
C LYS A 60 -0.02 5.97 -12.98
N ILE A 61 1.19 5.98 -12.42
CA ILE A 61 1.38 6.35 -11.01
C ILE A 61 1.15 7.86 -10.89
N HIS A 62 0.35 8.30 -9.92
CA HIS A 62 0.12 9.72 -9.68
C HIS A 62 1.42 10.42 -9.24
N PRO A 63 1.74 11.64 -9.71
CA PRO A 63 2.99 12.33 -9.39
C PRO A 63 3.24 12.59 -7.90
N SER A 64 2.18 12.60 -7.08
CA SER A 64 2.30 12.75 -5.62
C SER A 64 2.81 11.48 -4.91
N SER A 65 2.86 10.33 -5.59
CA SER A 65 3.32 9.09 -4.99
C SER A 65 4.84 9.02 -4.97
N CYS A 66 5.41 8.48 -3.89
CA CYS A 66 6.85 8.21 -3.81
C CYS A 66 7.30 7.19 -4.86
N LEU A 67 6.39 6.32 -5.33
CA LEU A 67 6.64 5.33 -6.40
C LEU A 67 6.69 5.95 -7.80
N ALA A 68 6.37 7.25 -7.95
CA ALA A 68 6.52 7.94 -9.22
C ALA A 68 7.99 8.18 -9.59
N ARG A 69 8.93 7.92 -8.66
CA ARG A 69 10.37 8.14 -8.82
C ARG A 69 11.07 6.85 -9.26
N GLU A 70 12.01 7.00 -10.20
CA GLU A 70 12.91 6.06 -10.91
C GLU A 70 12.65 4.54 -10.90
N ASP A 71 12.36 3.91 -9.76
CA ASP A 71 11.99 2.50 -9.69
C ASP A 71 10.54 2.32 -10.11
N ARG A 72 10.28 2.12 -11.40
CA ARG A 72 8.97 1.66 -11.89
C ARG A 72 8.76 0.21 -11.41
N PRO A 73 7.93 -0.04 -10.38
CA PRO A 73 7.70 -1.40 -9.92
C PRO A 73 7.00 -2.23 -10.99
N THR A 74 7.25 -3.53 -11.01
CA THR A 74 6.58 -4.48 -11.94
C THR A 74 5.08 -4.55 -11.67
N ALA A 75 4.65 -4.40 -10.42
CA ALA A 75 3.26 -4.35 -10.02
C ALA A 75 3.14 -3.61 -8.68
N PHE A 76 1.99 -2.98 -8.43
CA PHE A 76 1.69 -2.36 -7.15
C PHE A 76 0.18 -2.30 -6.88
N VAL A 77 -0.15 -2.08 -5.61
CA VAL A 77 -1.52 -1.86 -5.13
C VAL A 77 -1.69 -0.38 -4.81
N PHE A 78 -2.83 0.19 -5.17
CA PHE A 78 -3.15 1.59 -4.93
C PHE A 78 -4.45 1.73 -4.13
N THR A 79 -4.68 2.93 -3.59
CA THR A 79 -5.86 3.17 -2.74
C THR A 79 -7.03 3.71 -3.53
N GLU A 80 -6.77 4.54 -4.54
CA GLU A 80 -7.80 5.19 -5.34
C GLU A 80 -7.37 5.42 -6.79
N LEU A 81 -8.36 5.45 -7.68
CA LEU A 81 -8.21 5.92 -9.06
C LEU A 81 -8.63 7.38 -9.13
N VAL A 82 -7.76 8.21 -9.69
CA VAL A 82 -8.02 9.64 -9.89
C VAL A 82 -7.95 9.94 -11.38
N GLN A 83 -9.07 10.39 -11.94
CA GLN A 83 -9.14 10.88 -13.31
C GLN A 83 -8.94 12.39 -13.31
N THR A 84 -7.85 12.85 -13.93
CA THR A 84 -7.64 14.27 -14.24
C THR A 84 -7.50 14.41 -15.76
N ASN A 85 -6.29 14.62 -16.27
CA ASN A 85 -5.98 14.56 -17.70
C ASN A 85 -5.79 13.12 -18.20
N GLU A 86 -5.25 12.26 -17.33
CA GLU A 86 -5.14 10.81 -17.54
C GLU A 86 -5.66 10.09 -16.29
N LEU A 87 -5.79 8.77 -16.41
CA LEU A 87 -6.11 7.91 -15.28
C LEU A 87 -4.85 7.64 -14.44
N TYR A 88 -4.90 7.98 -13.16
CA TYR A 88 -3.80 7.77 -12.22
C TYR A 88 -4.20 6.91 -11.03
N ALA A 89 -3.27 6.09 -10.55
CA ALA A 89 -3.33 5.41 -9.26
C ALA A 89 -2.63 6.25 -8.17
N ARG A 90 -3.31 6.45 -7.04
CA ARG A 90 -2.78 7.17 -5.87
C ARG A 90 -2.70 6.27 -4.63
#